data_AF-J7LFL2-F1
#
_entry.id   AF-J7LFL2-F1
#
_cell.length_a   1.000
_cell.length_b   1.000
_cell.length_c   1.000
_cell.angle_alpha   90.00
_cell.angle_beta   90.00
_cell.angle_gamma   90.00
#
_symmetry.space_group_name_H-M   'P 1'
#
loop_
_entity.id
_entity.type
_entity.pdbx_description
1 polymer ?
#
loop_
_entity_poly.entity_id
_entity_poly.type
_entity_poly.pdbx_seq_one_letter_code
_entity_poly.pdbx_strand_id
1 'polypeptide(L)'
;MMGGVFGGEHGFFEDAALTGRRAMLLFTTGGSAEAFESGGAFGPMDDFLFHIRRGMLEFVGYEVLDPVVTHKPVRMTDEERGVALRRVERAIDDVAGAATAPIRP
;
A
#
# COMPACT_ATOMS: atom_id res chain seq x y z
N MET A 1 -4.68 -25.26 -7.83
CA MET A 1 -5.38 -23.97 -7.67
C MET A 1 -4.82 -23.06 -8.76
N MET A 2 -5.59 -22.71 -9.79
CA MET A 2 -5.12 -21.91 -10.93
C MET A 2 -5.58 -20.47 -10.73
N GLY A 3 -4.70 -19.61 -10.21
CA GLY A 3 -4.91 -18.16 -10.15
C GLY A 3 -4.23 -17.48 -11.34
N GLY A 4 -4.80 -16.40 -11.86
CA GLY A 4 -4.26 -15.71 -13.04
C GLY A 4 -2.94 -14.95 -12.82
N VAL A 5 -2.47 -14.86 -11.57
CA VAL A 5 -1.21 -14.19 -11.20
C VAL A 5 -0.46 -14.90 -10.05
N PHE A 6 -0.97 -16.04 -9.56
CA PHE A 6 -0.38 -16.83 -8.48
C PHE A 6 -0.79 -18.31 -8.58
N GLY A 7 0.12 -19.21 -8.21
CA GLY A 7 -0.10 -20.65 -8.29
C GLY A 7 -0.11 -21.20 -9.72
N GLY A 8 -0.09 -22.53 -9.84
CA GLY A 8 0.05 -23.18 -11.15
C GLY A 8 1.47 -23.03 -11.69
N GLU A 9 1.61 -22.47 -12.89
CA GLU A 9 2.92 -22.14 -13.51
C GLU A 9 3.59 -20.92 -12.85
N HIS A 10 2.83 -20.10 -12.13
CA HIS A 10 3.35 -18.99 -11.36
C HIS A 10 3.67 -19.42 -9.93
N GLY A 11 4.79 -18.93 -9.40
CA GLY A 11 5.12 -19.09 -7.99
C GLY A 11 4.34 -18.13 -7.08
N PHE A 12 4.95 -17.78 -5.97
CA PHE A 12 4.47 -16.81 -4.99
C PHE A 12 5.64 -15.90 -4.60
N PHE A 13 5.36 -14.71 -4.06
CA PHE A 13 6.40 -13.71 -3.76
C PHE A 13 7.28 -13.39 -4.98
N GLU A 14 8.60 -13.61 -4.88
CA GLU A 14 9.58 -13.24 -5.91
C GLU A 14 9.43 -14.05 -7.22
N ASP A 15 8.73 -15.18 -7.16
CA ASP A 15 8.46 -16.06 -8.32
C ASP A 15 7.06 -15.84 -8.92
N ALA A 16 6.27 -14.91 -8.37
CA ALA A 16 4.92 -14.64 -8.82
C ALA A 16 4.89 -13.81 -10.13
N ALA A 17 3.70 -13.72 -10.74
CA ALA A 17 3.56 -13.12 -12.06
C ALA A 17 3.82 -11.61 -12.08
N LEU A 18 3.63 -10.90 -10.95
CA LEU A 18 3.73 -9.43 -10.89
C LEU A 18 5.08 -8.94 -10.37
N THR A 19 6.09 -9.81 -10.25
CA THR A 19 7.43 -9.40 -9.85
C THR A 19 8.04 -8.36 -10.79
N GLY A 20 8.71 -7.36 -10.20
CA GLY A 20 9.23 -6.19 -10.92
C GLY A 20 8.23 -5.05 -11.07
N ARG A 21 7.06 -5.18 -10.44
CA ARG A 21 6.06 -4.11 -10.33
C ARG A 21 5.99 -3.60 -8.90
N ARG A 22 5.60 -2.35 -8.74
CA ARG A 22 5.44 -1.69 -7.44
C ARG A 22 3.96 -1.45 -7.14
N ALA A 23 3.59 -1.52 -5.87
CA ALA A 23 2.26 -1.17 -5.38
C ALA A 23 2.37 -0.21 -4.20
N MET A 24 1.42 0.70 -4.07
CA MET A 24 1.32 1.63 -2.94
C MET A 24 -0.11 1.66 -2.41
N LEU A 25 -0.25 1.71 -1.09
CA LEU A 25 -1.53 1.86 -0.42
C LEU A 25 -1.79 3.33 -0.10
N LEU A 26 -2.93 3.85 -0.58
CA LEU A 26 -3.42 5.20 -0.29
C LEU A 26 -4.77 5.07 0.42
N PHE A 27 -4.85 5.43 1.69
CA PHE A 27 -6.12 5.32 2.42
C PHE A 27 -6.27 6.35 3.55
N THR A 28 -7.51 6.49 4.00
CA THR A 28 -7.89 7.41 5.07
C THR A 28 -8.46 6.67 6.26
N THR A 29 -8.25 7.18 7.48
CA THR A 29 -8.85 6.59 8.69
C THR A 29 -9.71 7.58 9.46
N GLY A 30 -10.71 7.08 10.18
CA GLY A 30 -11.42 7.87 11.19
C GLY A 30 -10.61 8.08 12.48
N GLY A 31 -9.73 7.13 12.84
CA GLY A 31 -8.81 7.26 13.97
C GLY A 31 -7.68 8.27 13.69
N SER A 32 -7.07 8.81 14.76
CA SER A 32 -5.85 9.62 14.63
C SER A 32 -4.61 8.74 14.53
N ALA A 33 -3.46 9.34 14.21
CA ALA A 33 -2.19 8.63 14.11
C ALA A 33 -1.85 7.91 15.43
N GLU A 34 -2.03 8.57 16.58
CA GLU A 34 -1.71 8.04 17.91
C GLU A 34 -2.57 6.83 18.27
N ALA A 35 -3.79 6.75 17.74
CA ALA A 35 -4.66 5.59 17.94
C ALA A 35 -4.07 4.32 17.32
N PHE A 36 -3.21 4.48 16.31
CA PHE A 36 -2.54 3.41 15.58
C PHE A 36 -1.05 3.23 15.94
N GLU A 37 -0.58 3.84 17.02
CA GLU A 37 0.76 3.61 17.54
C GLU A 37 0.80 2.36 18.44
N SER A 38 2.01 1.91 18.78
CA SER A 38 2.20 0.86 19.79
C SER A 38 1.64 1.31 21.13
N GLY A 39 0.63 0.60 21.65
CA GLY A 39 -0.10 0.98 22.86
C GLY A 39 -1.24 1.97 22.63
N GLY A 40 -1.46 2.41 21.39
CA GLY A 40 -2.64 3.15 20.97
C GLY A 40 -3.92 2.29 21.05
N ALA A 41 -5.08 2.94 21.00
CA ALA A 41 -6.37 2.28 21.19
C ALA A 41 -6.68 1.17 20.16
N PHE A 42 -6.10 1.26 18.96
CA PHE A 42 -6.23 0.25 17.91
C PHE A 42 -4.96 -0.61 17.74
N GLY A 43 -3.83 -0.16 18.29
CA GLY A 43 -2.53 -0.81 18.10
C GLY A 43 -1.86 -0.44 16.76
N PRO A 44 -0.65 -0.96 16.50
CA PRO A 44 0.18 -0.58 15.37
C PRO A 44 -0.53 -0.69 14.01
N MET A 45 -0.46 0.35 13.18
CA MET A 45 -1.01 0.35 11.81
C MET A 45 -0.54 -0.85 10.98
N ASP A 46 0.72 -1.25 11.14
CA ASP A 46 1.33 -2.34 10.36
C ASP A 46 0.60 -3.69 10.58
N ASP A 47 0.03 -3.92 11.75
CA ASP A 47 -0.73 -5.14 12.05
C ASP A 47 -2.01 -5.21 11.20
N PHE A 48 -2.67 -4.06 10.98
CA PHE A 48 -3.85 -3.97 10.11
C PHE A 48 -3.49 -4.15 8.64
N LEU A 49 -2.34 -3.63 8.23
CA LEU A 49 -1.90 -3.68 6.84
C LEU A 49 -1.21 -4.99 6.48
N PHE A 50 -0.79 -5.80 7.45
CA PHE A 50 -0.04 -7.02 7.22
C PHE A 50 -0.68 -7.92 6.17
N HIS A 51 -1.98 -8.20 6.26
CA HIS A 51 -2.64 -9.09 5.31
C HIS A 51 -2.74 -8.50 3.90
N ILE A 52 -2.91 -7.18 3.78
CA ILE A 52 -2.96 -6.50 2.48
C ILE A 52 -1.55 -6.47 1.86
N ARG A 53 -0.54 -6.07 2.64
CA ARG A 53 0.85 -6.02 2.20
C ARG A 53 1.38 -7.43 1.90
N ARG A 54 1.48 -8.30 2.92
CA ARG A 54 2.10 -9.62 2.81
C ARG A 54 1.23 -10.64 2.11
N GLY A 55 -0.05 -10.71 2.51
CA GLY A 55 -0.96 -11.78 2.10
C GLY A 55 -1.60 -11.57 0.72
N MET A 56 -1.66 -10.33 0.23
CA MET A 56 -2.27 -10.00 -1.05
C MET A 56 -1.24 -9.47 -2.05
N LEU A 57 -0.55 -8.38 -1.75
CA LEU A 57 0.29 -7.67 -2.73
C LEU A 57 1.65 -8.32 -2.93
N GLU A 58 2.43 -8.52 -1.85
CA GLU A 58 3.72 -9.21 -1.92
C GLU A 58 3.52 -10.66 -2.39
N PHE A 59 2.44 -11.31 -1.96
CA PHE A 59 2.15 -12.69 -2.35
C PHE A 59 2.09 -12.88 -3.87
N VAL A 60 1.56 -11.90 -4.60
CA VAL A 60 1.50 -11.90 -6.08
C VAL A 60 2.72 -11.23 -6.73
N GLY A 61 3.71 -10.82 -5.95
CA GLY A 61 5.02 -10.37 -6.42
C GLY A 61 5.24 -8.86 -6.47
N TYR A 62 4.32 -8.04 -5.97
CA TYR A 62 4.57 -6.60 -5.90
C TYR A 62 5.68 -6.27 -4.89
N GLU A 63 6.54 -5.32 -5.26
CA GLU A 63 7.29 -4.52 -4.31
C GLU A 63 6.32 -3.49 -3.69
N VAL A 64 5.96 -3.69 -2.42
CA VAL A 64 5.00 -2.83 -1.73
C VAL A 64 5.72 -1.68 -1.05
N LEU A 65 5.42 -0.46 -1.49
CA LEU A 65 5.99 0.78 -0.98
C LEU A 65 5.33 1.19 0.34
N ASP A 66 5.88 2.22 0.98
CA ASP A 66 5.32 2.79 2.20
C ASP A 66 3.91 3.36 1.93
N PRO A 67 2.94 3.10 2.83
CA PRO A 67 1.59 3.59 2.65
C PRO A 67 1.52 5.10 2.89
N VAL A 68 0.60 5.77 2.18
CA VAL A 68 0.19 7.12 2.52
C VAL A 68 -1.13 7.05 3.29
N VAL A 69 -1.06 7.35 4.58
CA VAL A 69 -2.22 7.34 5.46
C VAL A 69 -2.61 8.77 5.83
N THR A 70 -3.87 9.12 5.57
CA THR A 70 -4.46 10.39 6.00
C THR A 70 -5.43 10.16 7.15
N HIS A 71 -5.05 10.59 8.35
CA HIS A 71 -5.86 10.41 9.56
C HIS A 71 -6.87 11.54 9.75
N LYS A 72 -8.10 11.21 10.12
CA LYS A 72 -9.19 12.16 10.43
C LYS A 72 -9.41 13.24 9.36
N PRO A 73 -9.47 12.93 8.05
CA PRO A 73 -9.66 13.96 7.02
C PRO A 73 -10.96 14.76 7.17
N VAL A 74 -11.98 14.19 7.82
CA VAL A 74 -13.24 14.89 8.12
C VAL A 74 -13.09 16.03 9.14
N ARG A 75 -11.98 16.04 9.91
CA ARG A 75 -11.66 17.07 10.91
C ARG A 75 -10.66 18.10 10.41
N MET A 76 -10.11 17.92 9.19
CA MET A 76 -9.15 18.85 8.60
C MET A 76 -9.83 20.09 8.03
N THR A 77 -9.18 21.24 8.20
CA THR A 77 -9.40 22.44 7.41
C THR A 77 -9.09 22.20 5.93
N ASP A 78 -9.52 23.10 5.06
CA ASP A 78 -9.22 23.00 3.63
C ASP A 78 -7.72 23.12 3.34
N GLU A 79 -6.99 23.91 4.12
CA GLU A 79 -5.53 24.04 4.00
C GLU A 79 -4.82 22.72 4.36
N GLU A 80 -5.17 22.13 5.51
CA GLU A 80 -4.63 20.83 5.94
C GLU A 80 -4.97 19.72 4.96
N ARG A 81 -6.20 19.72 4.41
CA ARG A 81 -6.61 18.79 3.36
C ARG A 81 -5.79 18.99 2.09
N GLY A 82 -5.49 20.23 1.73
CA GLY A 82 -4.59 20.56 0.62
C GLY A 82 -3.18 20.02 0.83
N VAL A 83 -2.65 20.09 2.05
CA VAL A 83 -1.35 19.47 2.41
C VAL A 83 -1.42 17.95 2.25
N ALA A 84 -2.47 17.31 2.75
CA ALA A 84 -2.65 15.86 2.64
C ALA A 84 -2.74 15.39 1.17
N LEU A 85 -3.46 16.12 0.31
CA LEU A 85 -3.53 15.82 -1.12
C LEU A 85 -2.16 15.94 -1.81
N ARG A 86 -1.39 16.99 -1.51
CA ARG A 86 -0.01 17.14 -2.04
C ARG A 86 0.91 16.00 -1.63
N ARG A 87 0.71 15.39 -0.45
CA ARG A 87 1.45 14.20 -0.03
C ARG A 87 1.12 13.00 -0.91
N VAL A 88 -0.15 12.83 -1.28
CA VAL A 88 -0.60 11.77 -2.19
C VAL A 88 -0.04 12.00 -3.61
N GLU A 89 -0.13 13.23 -4.13
CA GLU A 89 0.42 13.60 -5.45
C GLU A 89 1.90 13.27 -5.54
N ARG A 90 2.71 13.72 -4.57
CA ARG A 90 4.14 13.41 -4.50
C ARG A 90 4.41 11.92 -4.52
N ALA A 91 3.66 11.16 -3.71
CA ALA A 91 3.85 9.72 -3.62
C ALA A 91 3.52 9.03 -4.95
N ILE A 92 2.50 9.50 -5.70
CA ILE A 92 2.18 8.99 -7.03
C ILE A 92 3.30 9.32 -8.03
N ASP A 93 3.81 10.54 -8.01
CA ASP A 93 4.90 10.98 -8.91
C ASP A 93 6.17 10.12 -8.70
N ASP A 94 6.52 9.83 -7.44
CA ASP A 94 7.66 8.98 -7.08
C ASP A 94 7.51 7.55 -7.63
N VAL A 95 6.27 7.02 -7.68
CA VAL A 95 6.00 5.70 -8.27
C VAL A 95 6.01 5.76 -9.79
N ALA A 96 5.35 6.75 -10.38
CA ALA A 96 5.19 6.88 -11.83
C ALA A 96 6.52 7.15 -12.56
N GLY A 97 7.50 7.76 -11.89
CA GLY A 97 8.80 8.09 -12.46
C GLY A 97 9.72 6.90 -12.79
N ALA A 98 9.38 5.67 -12.37
CA ALA A 98 10.22 4.49 -12.63
C ALA A 98 9.51 3.44 -13.50
N ALA A 99 10.25 2.87 -14.45
CA ALA A 99 9.73 1.94 -15.45
C ALA A 99 9.10 0.69 -14.82
N THR A 100 7.94 0.28 -15.33
CA THR A 100 7.20 -0.89 -14.85
C THR A 100 7.54 -2.13 -15.69
N ALA A 101 7.93 -3.23 -15.05
CA ALA A 101 8.21 -4.48 -15.74
C ALA A 101 6.94 -5.10 -16.38
N PRO A 102 7.04 -5.81 -17.52
CA PRO A 102 5.92 -6.58 -18.06
C PRO A 102 5.50 -7.70 -17.08
N ILE A 103 4.25 -8.19 -17.20
CA ILE A 103 3.79 -9.35 -16.41
C ILE A 103 4.59 -10.57 -16.86
N ARG A 104 5.11 -11.35 -15.92
CA ARG A 104 5.82 -12.58 -16.25
C ARG A 104 4.83 -13.62 -16.81
N PRO A 105 5.19 -14.29 -17.91
CA PRO A 105 4.33 -15.32 -18.52
C PRO A 105 4.15 -16.52 -17.61
#